data_AF-A0A813BRU8-F1
#
_entry.id   AF-A0A813BRU8-F1
#
_cell.length_a   1.000
_cell.length_b   1.000
_cell.length_c   1.000
_cell.angle_alpha   90.00
_cell.angle_beta   90.00
_cell.angle_gamma   90.00
#
_symmetry.space_group_name_H-M   'P 1'
#
loop_
_entity.id
_entity.type
_entity.pdbx_description
1 polymer ?
#
loop_
_entity_poly.entity_id
_entity_poly.type
_entity_poly.pdbx_seq_one_letter_code
_entity_poly.pdbx_strand_id
1 'polypeptide(L)'
;AEKESQDLRILPILFDAAEERWRTLAEALPLYEEVDFDDFPLQGPRTVYRDVRQLRRQGMSWVQHHESWLKKSGVRVTDRSVHEHSSICRVLDYMSSYDQLNIPSLACAEALNRRRALIEVAHQGRPEAPSYEGADEILGVRDTSDGSVIDPALTQHAARRQAAKAEILKQNRLAADEKKQALRRGDLSGNGDKEKPGKGPGKGDKGANHVVGTSFSVNQFSKKPVDRFGDLLPLPLPEDTGYPGELRFLRSRRSRQRVAARRCHMQREVDTIKALNSLGGFPDESQWPATCLNQAQRASLARVRLAHQTRAPAPELTSPQAALRQLLQKAGSSYGEGQPGQLVSYIRDKLSLPRDQLEPVMLSDLLPPAEAGMLKDFREEMMLSSEEIAGVLERGLERDLYIDPLLDTNPLKYHELIADMYGAKLLSFTTQPKVQVGLFFVSKKAGKQRIIVDARRANKLFKKPPSTTLGSVEAWTRLECFEEVFFAQEDVKDFFYRLQIPKDLGEYFALPAIDPELLKNVMGYVPEEVLELAANDE
;
A
#
# COMPACT_ATOMS: atom_id res chain seq x y z
N ALA A 1 47.85 22.13 22.60
CA ALA A 1 47.51 22.18 21.17
C ALA A 1 46.21 21.41 21.01
N GLU A 2 45.09 22.14 21.03
CA GLU A 2 43.77 21.58 20.75
C GLU A 2 43.82 20.99 19.34
N LYS A 3 43.67 19.66 19.22
CA LYS A 3 43.31 19.08 17.93
C LYS A 3 41.95 19.66 17.60
N GLU A 4 41.88 20.59 16.65
CA GLU A 4 40.63 20.98 16.03
C GLU A 4 39.85 19.70 15.73
N SER A 5 38.61 19.64 16.22
CA SER A 5 37.69 18.51 16.05
C SER A 5 37.42 18.33 14.56
N GLN A 6 38.30 17.58 13.88
CA GLN A 6 38.22 17.31 12.46
C GLN A 6 36.94 16.50 12.20
N ASP A 7 36.07 17.00 11.31
CA ASP A 7 34.84 16.30 10.96
C ASP A 7 35.18 14.95 10.32
N LEU A 8 34.86 13.86 11.03
CA LEU A 8 35.15 12.48 10.62
C LEU A 8 34.68 12.17 9.19
N ARG A 9 33.67 12.90 8.69
CA ARG A 9 33.05 12.67 7.38
C ARG A 9 33.88 13.17 6.20
N ILE A 10 34.90 13.97 6.43
CA ILE A 10 35.66 14.66 5.39
C ILE A 10 37.13 14.23 5.48
N LEU A 11 37.75 13.93 4.34
CA LEU A 11 39.19 13.68 4.29
C LEU A 11 39.95 14.99 4.00
N PRO A 12 41.26 15.06 4.31
CA PRO A 12 42.10 16.16 3.86
C PRO A 12 42.02 16.31 2.34
N ILE A 13 41.96 17.54 1.83
CA ILE A 13 41.88 17.78 0.39
C ILE A 13 43.24 17.50 -0.26
N LEU A 14 43.25 16.69 -1.32
CA LEU A 14 44.38 16.45 -2.21
C LEU A 14 44.11 17.11 -3.56
N PHE A 15 45.13 17.78 -4.09
CA PHE A 15 45.21 18.17 -5.49
C PHE A 15 46.24 17.28 -6.15
N ASP A 16 45.95 16.84 -7.37
CA ASP A 16 46.87 16.01 -8.13
C ASP A 16 47.98 16.87 -8.79
N ALA A 17 48.82 16.22 -9.60
CA ALA A 17 49.92 16.91 -10.30
C ALA A 17 49.45 17.94 -11.34
N ALA A 18 48.19 17.91 -11.75
CA ALA A 18 47.57 18.87 -12.67
C ALA A 18 46.84 20.00 -11.93
N GLU A 19 47.01 20.11 -10.61
CA GLU A 19 46.27 21.04 -9.74
C GLU A 19 44.75 20.80 -9.73
N GLU A 20 44.29 19.61 -10.14
CA GLU A 20 42.88 19.25 -10.08
C GLU A 20 42.57 18.60 -8.73
N ARG A 21 41.41 18.96 -8.15
CA ARG A 21 40.94 18.34 -6.91
C ARG A 21 40.50 16.91 -7.20
N TRP A 22 41.40 15.97 -6.96
CA TRP A 22 41.17 14.56 -7.29
C TRP A 22 41.94 13.63 -6.35
N ARG A 23 41.36 12.44 -6.11
CA ARG A 23 41.96 11.37 -5.29
C ARG A 23 41.50 10.00 -5.78
N THR A 24 42.39 9.03 -5.80
CA THR A 24 42.05 7.63 -6.11
C THR A 24 41.59 6.85 -4.87
N LEU A 25 40.84 5.75 -5.06
CA LEU A 25 40.48 4.85 -3.95
C LEU A 25 41.71 4.26 -3.24
N ALA A 26 42.82 4.07 -3.95
CA ALA A 26 44.07 3.56 -3.37
C ALA A 26 44.68 4.54 -2.37
N GLU A 27 44.57 5.84 -2.64
CA GLU A 27 45.03 6.94 -1.78
C GLU A 27 44.02 7.26 -0.67
N ALA A 28 42.72 7.08 -0.92
CA ALA A 28 41.66 7.36 0.05
C ALA A 28 41.57 6.31 1.17
N LEU A 29 41.70 5.02 0.83
CA LEU A 29 41.47 3.92 1.79
C LEU A 29 42.35 3.99 3.06
N PRO A 30 43.65 4.33 3.02
CA PRO A 30 44.46 4.49 4.23
C PRO A 30 43.98 5.59 5.18
N LEU A 31 43.19 6.54 4.66
CA LEU A 31 42.63 7.67 5.41
C LEU A 31 41.19 7.40 5.87
N TYR A 32 40.55 6.33 5.40
CA TYR A 32 39.21 5.99 5.83
C TYR A 32 39.21 5.47 7.26
N GLU A 33 38.32 6.07 8.05
CA GLU A 33 38.05 5.69 9.42
C GLU A 33 36.58 5.29 9.53
N GLU A 34 36.33 4.12 10.14
CA GLU A 34 34.99 3.62 10.40
C GLU A 34 34.79 3.60 11.93
N VAL A 35 33.96 4.53 12.42
CA VAL A 35 33.62 4.67 13.86
C VAL A 35 32.19 4.21 14.08
N ASP A 36 31.94 3.44 15.12
CA ASP A 36 30.58 2.99 15.47
C ASP A 36 29.75 4.16 15.99
N PHE A 37 28.60 4.38 15.36
CA PHE A 37 27.62 5.38 15.77
C PHE A 37 26.42 4.65 16.38
N ASP A 38 26.09 4.97 17.63
CA ASP A 38 24.94 4.37 18.33
C ASP A 38 23.60 4.72 17.66
N ASP A 39 23.56 5.83 16.93
CA ASP A 39 22.39 6.35 16.22
C ASP A 39 22.46 6.18 14.69
N PHE A 40 23.32 5.27 14.19
CA PHE A 40 23.42 5.04 12.75
C PHE A 40 22.06 4.59 12.16
N PRO A 41 21.56 5.25 11.10
CA PRO A 41 20.16 5.10 10.68
C PRO A 41 19.83 3.79 9.97
N LEU A 42 20.84 3.01 9.54
CA LEU A 42 20.67 1.75 8.82
C LEU A 42 20.97 0.56 9.74
N GLN A 43 20.07 -0.41 9.79
CA GLN A 43 20.26 -1.62 10.60
C GLN A 43 21.21 -2.61 9.92
N GLY A 44 21.93 -3.40 10.71
CA GLY A 44 22.88 -4.40 10.20
C GLY A 44 24.28 -3.84 9.92
N PRO A 45 25.22 -4.69 9.47
CA PRO A 45 26.64 -4.33 9.35
C PRO A 45 26.88 -3.30 8.25
N ARG A 46 27.80 -2.36 8.45
CA ARG A 46 28.28 -1.48 7.38
C ARG A 46 29.11 -2.26 6.37
N THR A 47 28.97 -1.91 5.10
CA THR A 47 29.49 -2.70 3.97
C THR A 47 30.45 -1.90 3.09
N VAL A 48 30.34 -0.57 3.07
CA VAL A 48 31.16 0.29 2.20
C VAL A 48 32.65 0.06 2.40
N TYR A 49 33.14 -0.01 3.64
CA TYR A 49 34.57 -0.18 3.92
C TYR A 49 35.12 -1.48 3.33
N ARG A 50 34.37 -2.58 3.48
CA ARG A 50 34.72 -3.89 2.90
C ARG A 50 34.80 -3.80 1.37
N ASP A 51 33.83 -3.16 0.75
CA ASP A 51 33.72 -3.08 -0.71
C ASP A 51 34.84 -2.23 -1.30
N VAL A 52 35.18 -1.09 -0.70
CA VAL A 52 36.35 -0.28 -1.10
C VAL A 52 37.63 -1.11 -1.03
N ARG A 53 37.84 -1.88 0.06
CA ARG A 53 39.02 -2.75 0.17
C ARG A 53 39.09 -3.77 -0.96
N GLN A 54 37.95 -4.31 -1.36
CA GLN A 54 37.86 -5.27 -2.45
C GLN A 54 38.15 -4.62 -3.81
N LEU A 55 37.59 -3.43 -4.06
CA LEU A 55 37.85 -2.67 -5.28
C LEU A 55 39.32 -2.28 -5.42
N ARG A 56 39.95 -1.81 -4.33
CA ARG A 56 41.40 -1.54 -4.30
C ARG A 56 42.21 -2.79 -4.65
N ARG A 57 41.88 -3.95 -4.08
CA ARG A 57 42.56 -5.22 -4.36
C ARG A 57 42.46 -5.62 -5.84
N GLN A 58 41.35 -5.27 -6.48
CA GLN A 58 41.11 -5.52 -7.90
C GLN A 58 41.66 -4.42 -8.81
N GLY A 59 42.22 -3.34 -8.24
CA GLY A 59 42.71 -2.18 -8.99
C GLY A 59 41.60 -1.44 -9.74
N MET A 60 40.37 -1.43 -9.20
CA MET A 60 39.20 -0.83 -9.83
C MET A 60 38.72 0.41 -9.07
N SER A 61 38.27 1.43 -9.82
CA SER A 61 37.38 2.49 -9.32
C SER A 61 35.92 1.99 -9.26
N TRP A 62 35.01 2.79 -8.71
CA TRP A 62 33.58 2.45 -8.71
C TRP A 62 33.01 2.40 -10.13
N VAL A 63 33.46 3.29 -11.02
CA VAL A 63 33.02 3.31 -12.42
C VAL A 63 33.56 2.07 -13.17
N GLN A 64 34.84 1.74 -12.99
CA GLN A 64 35.43 0.53 -13.59
C GLN A 64 34.78 -0.75 -13.06
N HIS A 65 34.37 -0.75 -11.80
CA HIS A 65 33.61 -1.84 -11.22
C HIS A 65 32.26 -2.03 -11.90
N HIS A 66 31.51 -0.95 -12.17
CA HIS A 66 30.27 -1.02 -12.94
C HIS A 66 30.49 -1.61 -14.34
N GLU A 67 31.54 -1.19 -15.06
CA GLU A 67 31.88 -1.75 -16.37
C GLU A 67 32.22 -3.25 -16.30
N SER A 68 32.98 -3.66 -15.27
CA SER A 68 33.30 -5.06 -15.02
C SER A 68 32.05 -5.88 -14.69
N TRP A 69 31.16 -5.34 -13.85
CA TRP A 69 29.90 -5.98 -13.50
C TRP A 69 29.01 -6.15 -14.73
N LEU A 70 28.80 -5.10 -15.54
CA LEU A 70 27.98 -5.15 -16.74
C LEU A 70 28.49 -6.21 -17.75
N LYS A 71 29.81 -6.31 -17.92
CA LYS A 71 30.43 -7.33 -18.79
C LYS A 71 30.22 -8.76 -18.28
N LYS A 72 30.12 -8.96 -16.97
CA LYS A 72 30.07 -10.29 -16.33
C LYS A 72 28.67 -10.75 -15.95
N SER A 73 27.76 -9.82 -15.67
CA SER A 73 26.44 -10.11 -15.11
C SER A 73 25.48 -10.67 -16.15
N GLY A 74 25.70 -10.40 -17.45
CA GLY A 74 24.79 -10.79 -18.53
C GLY A 74 23.50 -9.97 -18.58
N VAL A 75 23.41 -8.88 -17.79
CA VAL A 75 22.25 -7.98 -17.78
C VAL A 75 22.25 -7.15 -19.06
N ARG A 76 21.07 -6.98 -19.67
CA ARG A 76 20.92 -6.19 -20.90
C ARG A 76 21.28 -4.73 -20.63
N VAL A 77 22.06 -4.12 -21.53
CA VAL A 77 22.53 -2.72 -21.39
C VAL A 77 21.37 -1.73 -21.27
N THR A 78 20.22 -2.05 -21.84
CA THR A 78 18.99 -1.23 -21.79
C THR A 78 18.17 -1.42 -20.51
N ASP A 79 18.57 -2.33 -19.61
CA ASP A 79 17.86 -2.55 -18.35
C ASP A 79 17.99 -1.33 -17.43
N ARG A 80 16.89 -0.94 -16.78
CA ARG A 80 16.87 0.21 -15.87
C ARG A 80 17.93 0.09 -14.75
N SER A 81 18.18 -1.14 -14.29
CA SER A 81 19.07 -1.45 -13.18
C SER A 81 20.53 -1.17 -13.56
N VAL A 82 20.87 -1.26 -14.85
CA VAL A 82 22.19 -0.87 -15.37
C VAL A 82 22.39 0.63 -15.24
N HIS A 83 21.40 1.43 -15.63
CA HIS A 83 21.46 2.89 -15.50
C HIS A 83 21.48 3.35 -14.03
N GLU A 84 20.70 2.70 -13.18
CA GLU A 84 20.69 2.94 -11.74
C GLU A 84 22.06 2.59 -11.11
N HIS A 85 22.58 1.38 -11.37
CA HIS A 85 23.89 0.94 -10.87
C HIS A 85 25.03 1.85 -11.35
N SER A 86 24.99 2.29 -12.62
CA SER A 86 25.96 3.23 -13.19
C SER A 86 25.95 4.57 -12.46
N SER A 87 24.75 5.08 -12.17
CA SER A 87 24.56 6.36 -11.47
C SER A 87 25.08 6.28 -10.04
N ILE A 88 24.74 5.20 -9.32
CA ILE A 88 25.22 4.97 -7.95
C ILE A 88 26.75 4.88 -7.91
N CYS A 89 27.35 4.11 -8.82
CA CYS A 89 28.80 3.98 -8.89
C CYS A 89 29.50 5.32 -9.16
N ARG A 90 28.94 6.16 -10.05
CA ARG A 90 29.47 7.52 -10.27
C ARG A 90 29.38 8.40 -9.03
N VAL A 91 28.25 8.34 -8.30
CA VAL A 91 28.10 9.10 -7.06
C VAL A 91 29.15 8.68 -6.04
N LEU A 92 29.33 7.37 -5.81
CA LEU A 92 30.35 6.87 -4.89
C LEU A 92 31.79 7.22 -5.35
N ASP A 93 32.02 7.25 -6.66
CA ASP A 93 33.30 7.71 -7.23
C ASP A 93 33.55 9.17 -6.93
N TYR A 94 32.60 10.07 -7.19
CA TYR A 94 32.73 11.50 -6.89
C TYR A 94 32.87 11.77 -5.40
N MET A 95 32.10 11.07 -4.56
CA MET A 95 32.23 11.17 -3.10
C MET A 95 33.66 10.84 -2.64
N SER A 96 34.31 9.87 -3.29
CA SER A 96 35.66 9.42 -2.94
C SER A 96 36.76 10.31 -3.54
N SER A 97 36.59 10.72 -4.80
CA SER A 97 37.64 11.33 -5.62
C SER A 97 37.61 12.85 -5.63
N TYR A 98 36.46 13.43 -5.98
CA TYR A 98 36.29 14.87 -6.08
C TYR A 98 35.95 15.48 -4.72
N ASP A 99 34.89 15.00 -4.07
CA ASP A 99 34.45 15.52 -2.77
C ASP A 99 35.41 15.10 -1.64
N GLN A 100 36.15 14.00 -1.82
CA GLN A 100 37.14 13.47 -0.87
C GLN A 100 36.55 13.26 0.53
N LEU A 101 35.44 12.54 0.59
CA LEU A 101 34.71 12.22 1.81
C LEU A 101 35.18 10.89 2.41
N ASN A 102 35.06 10.76 3.73
CA ASN A 102 35.24 9.50 4.44
C ASN A 102 33.96 8.64 4.30
N ILE A 103 33.77 8.06 3.11
CA ILE A 103 32.53 7.36 2.74
C ILE A 103 32.08 6.25 3.71
N PRO A 104 32.97 5.49 4.41
CA PRO A 104 32.54 4.51 5.41
C PRO A 104 31.86 5.11 6.64
N SER A 105 32.14 6.38 6.94
CA SER A 105 31.50 7.12 8.03
C SER A 105 30.19 7.81 7.61
N LEU A 106 29.78 7.69 6.34
CA LEU A 106 28.59 8.36 5.81
C LEU A 106 27.40 7.42 5.65
N ALA A 107 26.29 7.74 6.31
CA ALA A 107 25.03 7.01 6.14
C ALA A 107 24.50 7.03 4.70
N CYS A 108 24.65 8.15 3.98
CA CYS A 108 24.22 8.25 2.58
C CYS A 108 25.07 7.37 1.65
N ALA A 109 26.39 7.26 1.89
CA ALA A 109 27.26 6.37 1.13
C ALA A 109 26.91 4.91 1.40
N GLU A 110 26.64 4.54 2.66
CA GLU A 110 26.21 3.20 3.02
C GLU A 110 24.87 2.84 2.37
N ALA A 111 23.88 3.75 2.38
CA ALA A 111 22.60 3.53 1.70
C ALA A 111 22.77 3.29 0.19
N LEU A 112 23.60 4.10 -0.46
CA LEU A 112 23.92 3.96 -1.89
C LEU A 112 24.63 2.63 -2.16
N ASN A 113 25.63 2.26 -1.36
CA ASN A 113 26.37 1.01 -1.56
C ASN A 113 25.50 -0.23 -1.32
N ARG A 114 24.60 -0.21 -0.33
CA ARG A 114 23.64 -1.31 -0.12
C ARG A 114 22.66 -1.43 -1.27
N ARG A 115 22.19 -0.31 -1.84
CA ARG A 115 21.36 -0.33 -3.05
C ARG A 115 22.12 -0.89 -4.25
N ARG A 116 23.39 -0.51 -4.45
CA ARG A 116 24.28 -1.08 -5.46
C ARG A 116 24.40 -2.60 -5.28
N ALA A 117 24.75 -3.06 -4.08
CA ALA A 117 24.90 -4.48 -3.78
C ALA A 117 23.59 -5.26 -3.98
N LEU A 118 22.44 -4.70 -3.61
CA LEU A 118 21.13 -5.30 -3.86
C LEU A 118 20.88 -5.51 -5.36
N ILE A 119 21.22 -4.55 -6.22
CA ILE A 119 21.09 -4.71 -7.67
C ILE A 119 21.93 -5.90 -8.16
N GLU A 120 23.17 -6.04 -7.66
CA GLU A 120 24.04 -7.15 -8.05
C GLU A 120 23.52 -8.50 -7.60
N VAL A 121 23.11 -8.60 -6.33
CA VAL A 121 22.53 -9.82 -5.75
C VAL A 121 21.24 -10.19 -6.48
N ALA A 122 20.40 -9.21 -6.79
CA ALA A 122 19.13 -9.47 -7.46
C ALA A 122 19.33 -10.09 -8.84
N HIS A 123 20.33 -9.67 -9.60
CA HIS A 123 20.65 -10.21 -10.92
C HIS A 123 21.55 -11.45 -10.88
N GLN A 124 22.03 -11.86 -9.70
CA GLN A 124 22.95 -12.97 -9.57
C GLN A 124 22.31 -14.29 -10.01
N GLY A 125 22.87 -14.90 -11.06
CA GLY A 125 22.36 -16.15 -11.63
C GLY A 125 21.04 -16.02 -12.40
N ARG A 126 20.44 -14.82 -12.46
CA ARG A 126 19.19 -14.54 -13.19
C ARG A 126 19.24 -13.15 -13.85
N PRO A 127 20.02 -12.98 -14.93
CA PRO A 127 20.28 -11.66 -15.50
C PRO A 127 19.05 -10.97 -16.12
N GLU A 128 18.08 -11.75 -16.61
CA GLU A 128 16.83 -11.23 -17.22
C GLU A 128 15.64 -11.25 -16.26
N ALA A 129 15.81 -11.77 -15.04
CA ALA A 129 14.73 -11.95 -14.08
C ALA A 129 15.23 -11.70 -12.64
N PRO A 130 15.57 -10.44 -12.29
CA PRO A 130 16.14 -10.13 -10.99
C PRO A 130 15.18 -10.41 -9.85
N SER A 131 15.69 -10.98 -8.74
CA SER A 131 14.92 -11.23 -7.52
C SER A 131 15.31 -10.26 -6.41
N TYR A 132 14.35 -9.47 -5.92
CA TYR A 132 14.55 -8.54 -4.80
C TYR A 132 14.00 -9.09 -3.48
N GLU A 133 13.83 -10.41 -3.39
CA GLU A 133 13.50 -11.07 -2.13
C GLU A 133 14.61 -10.82 -1.11
N GLY A 134 14.25 -10.40 0.10
CA GLY A 134 15.21 -10.03 1.13
C GLY A 134 15.81 -8.61 1.00
N ALA A 135 15.21 -7.74 0.17
CA ALA A 135 15.70 -6.38 -0.03
C ALA A 135 15.74 -5.56 1.26
N ASP A 136 14.76 -5.73 2.16
CA ASP A 136 14.68 -4.99 3.42
C ASP A 136 15.86 -5.33 4.35
N GLU A 137 16.29 -6.59 4.35
CA GLU A 137 17.46 -7.06 5.09
C GLU A 137 18.76 -6.50 4.52
N ILE A 138 18.89 -6.43 3.19
CA ILE A 138 20.09 -5.91 2.52
C ILE A 138 20.19 -4.39 2.64
N LEU A 139 19.07 -3.68 2.49
CA LEU A 139 19.02 -2.21 2.62
C LEU A 139 19.14 -1.80 4.10
N GLY A 140 18.69 -2.64 5.04
CA GLY A 140 18.66 -2.35 6.46
C GLY A 140 17.65 -1.28 6.84
N VAL A 141 16.64 -1.09 5.99
CA VAL A 141 15.48 -0.23 6.22
C VAL A 141 14.30 -1.16 6.44
N ARG A 142 13.77 -1.19 7.67
CA ARG A 142 12.50 -1.86 7.98
C ARG A 142 11.39 -0.83 7.94
N ASP A 143 10.99 -0.44 6.74
CA ASP A 143 9.73 0.27 6.60
C ASP A 143 8.60 -0.73 6.88
N THR A 144 7.65 -0.34 7.72
CA THR A 144 6.45 -1.16 7.87
C THR A 144 5.67 -1.13 6.56
N SER A 145 5.19 -2.28 6.11
CA SER A 145 4.46 -2.44 4.85
C SER A 145 3.19 -1.57 4.73
N ASP A 146 2.73 -1.00 5.84
CA ASP A 146 1.55 -0.15 5.95
C ASP A 146 1.90 1.35 6.12
N GLY A 147 3.18 1.72 5.99
CA GLY A 147 3.63 3.11 6.14
C GLY A 147 3.55 3.66 7.57
N SER A 148 3.37 2.80 8.56
CA SER A 148 3.37 3.17 9.98
C SER A 148 4.80 3.50 10.45
N VAL A 149 4.92 4.60 11.20
CA VAL A 149 6.20 5.03 11.79
C VAL A 149 6.29 4.45 13.19
N ILE A 150 6.97 3.31 13.32
CA ILE A 150 7.23 2.67 14.60
C ILE A 150 8.69 2.95 14.99
N ASP A 151 8.91 3.38 16.23
CA ASP A 151 10.24 3.60 16.77
C ASP A 151 11.07 2.28 16.70
N PRO A 152 12.22 2.29 16.00
CA PRO A 152 13.13 1.14 15.95
C PRO A 152 13.57 0.65 17.34
N ALA A 153 13.76 1.54 18.30
CA ALA A 153 14.14 1.18 19.67
C ALA A 153 13.03 0.40 20.39
N LEU A 154 11.76 0.78 20.15
CA LEU A 154 10.60 0.08 20.69
C LEU A 154 10.48 -1.33 20.09
N THR A 155 10.74 -1.46 18.79
CA THR A 155 10.73 -2.75 18.09
C THR A 155 11.84 -3.67 18.61
N GLN A 156 13.06 -3.14 18.81
CA GLN A 156 14.19 -3.89 19.35
C GLN A 156 13.92 -4.33 20.80
N HIS A 157 13.33 -3.46 21.63
CA HIS A 157 12.94 -3.80 22.99
C HIS A 157 11.87 -4.91 23.02
N ALA A 158 10.85 -4.83 22.15
CA ALA A 158 9.82 -5.86 22.02
C ALA A 158 10.40 -7.21 21.57
N ALA A 159 11.31 -7.20 20.59
CA ALA A 159 12.00 -8.40 20.12
C ALA A 159 12.86 -9.04 21.24
N ARG A 160 13.65 -8.24 21.98
CA ARG A 160 14.43 -8.73 23.14
C ARG A 160 13.54 -9.36 24.20
N ARG A 161 12.40 -8.72 24.51
CA ARG A 161 11.39 -9.25 25.44
C ARG A 161 10.78 -10.56 24.97
N GLN A 162 10.48 -10.69 23.67
CA GLN A 162 9.95 -11.93 23.10
C GLN A 162 10.99 -13.05 23.11
N ALA A 163 12.24 -12.76 22.76
CA ALA A 163 13.35 -13.72 22.83
C ALA A 163 13.57 -14.21 24.26
N ALA A 164 13.61 -13.31 25.24
CA ALA A 164 13.72 -13.67 26.66
C ALA A 164 12.54 -14.54 27.13
N LYS A 165 11.31 -14.22 26.71
CA LYS A 165 10.13 -15.05 27.00
C LYS A 165 10.19 -16.44 26.36
N ALA A 166 10.64 -16.52 25.11
CA ALA A 166 10.79 -17.77 24.39
C ALA A 166 11.84 -18.67 25.05
N GLU A 167 12.95 -18.10 25.52
CA GLU A 167 13.97 -18.83 26.26
C GLU A 167 13.42 -19.34 27.61
N ILE A 168 12.70 -18.50 28.37
CA ILE A 168 12.04 -18.94 29.61
C ILE A 168 11.05 -20.09 29.34
N LEU A 169 10.27 -20.01 28.27
CA LEU A 169 9.34 -21.07 27.85
C LEU A 169 10.06 -22.36 27.46
N LYS A 170 11.21 -22.25 26.77
CA LYS A 170 12.04 -23.40 26.40
C LYS A 170 12.64 -24.06 27.64
N GLN A 171 13.17 -23.28 28.57
CA GLN A 171 13.67 -23.77 29.86
C GLN A 171 12.55 -24.44 30.67
N ASN A 172 11.36 -23.85 30.70
CA ASN A 172 10.20 -24.44 31.39
C ASN A 172 9.74 -25.76 30.74
N ARG A 173 9.80 -25.89 29.41
CA ARG A 173 9.50 -27.14 28.69
C ARG A 173 10.53 -28.22 29.01
N LEU A 174 11.82 -27.89 28.95
CA LEU A 174 12.91 -28.78 29.34
C LEU A 174 12.76 -29.26 30.79
N ALA A 175 12.49 -28.35 31.73
CA ALA A 175 12.26 -28.69 33.14
C ALA A 175 11.01 -29.57 33.35
N ALA A 176 9.94 -29.34 32.58
CA ALA A 176 8.74 -30.17 32.64
C ALA A 176 8.98 -31.58 32.08
N ASP A 177 9.78 -31.70 31.01
CA ASP A 177 10.15 -32.98 30.41
C ASP A 177 11.11 -33.77 31.32
N GLU A 178 12.08 -33.10 31.97
CA GLU A 178 12.94 -33.70 33.00
C GLU A 178 12.11 -34.20 34.19
N LYS A 179 11.11 -33.42 34.65
CA LYS A 179 10.22 -33.83 35.74
C LYS A 179 9.34 -35.03 35.35
N LYS A 180 8.85 -35.08 34.10
CA LYS A 180 8.12 -36.25 33.57
C LYS A 180 9.02 -37.48 33.42
N GLN A 181 10.28 -37.30 33.02
CA GLN A 181 11.26 -38.40 32.96
C GLN A 181 11.65 -38.89 34.36
N ALA A 182 11.77 -38.01 35.34
CA ALA A 182 12.01 -38.36 36.73
C ALA A 182 10.84 -39.15 37.32
N LEU A 183 9.60 -38.75 37.03
CA LEU A 183 8.38 -39.49 37.41
C LEU A 183 8.27 -40.86 36.73
N ARG A 184 8.81 -41.03 35.51
CA ARG A 184 8.88 -42.33 34.81
C ARG A 184 10.01 -43.24 35.30
N ARG A 185 11.02 -42.72 35.98
CA ARG A 185 12.18 -43.47 36.48
C ARG A 185 12.13 -43.82 37.98
N GLY A 186 11.11 -43.36 38.70
CA GLY A 186 10.96 -43.58 40.13
C GLY A 186 9.81 -44.52 40.49
N ASP A 187 9.95 -45.80 40.19
CA ASP A 187 9.25 -46.85 40.95
C ASP A 187 10.24 -48.01 41.14
N LEU A 188 10.90 -48.03 42.31
CA LEU A 188 11.49 -49.19 43.00
C LEU A 188 12.26 -48.68 44.26
N SER A 189 11.84 -49.19 45.42
CA SER A 189 12.30 -48.92 46.80
C SER A 189 11.82 -47.57 47.40
N GLY A 190 11.20 -47.47 48.57
CA GLY A 190 10.96 -48.42 49.65
C GLY A 190 11.15 -47.70 50.98
N ASN A 191 10.05 -47.51 51.73
CA ASN A 191 9.98 -47.30 53.18
C ASN A 191 10.27 -45.90 53.76
N GLY A 192 9.43 -45.47 54.72
CA GLY A 192 9.83 -44.52 55.76
C GLY A 192 9.00 -43.23 55.90
N ASP A 193 8.02 -43.30 56.80
CA ASP A 193 7.60 -42.26 57.74
C ASP A 193 6.69 -41.07 57.36
N LYS A 194 5.58 -41.06 58.11
CA LYS A 194 4.62 -39.99 58.33
C LYS A 194 5.27 -38.89 59.18
N GLU A 195 5.28 -37.65 58.68
CA GLU A 195 5.35 -36.47 59.56
C GLU A 195 4.33 -35.39 59.17
N LYS A 196 3.72 -34.84 60.22
CA LYS A 196 2.65 -33.85 60.24
C LYS A 196 3.17 -32.47 59.79
N PRO A 197 2.31 -31.57 59.27
CA PRO A 197 2.73 -30.21 58.99
C PRO A 197 2.90 -29.44 60.31
N GLY A 198 4.15 -29.08 60.59
CA GLY A 198 4.54 -28.21 61.70
C GLY A 198 4.03 -26.79 61.51
N LYS A 199 3.42 -26.26 62.56
CA LYS A 199 2.84 -24.92 62.67
C LYS A 199 3.88 -23.99 63.31
N GLY A 200 4.14 -22.84 62.69
CA GLY A 200 4.59 -21.61 63.33
C GLY A 200 5.97 -21.08 62.90
N PRO A 201 6.34 -19.83 63.25
CA PRO A 201 5.50 -18.67 63.54
C PRO A 201 5.82 -17.46 62.66
N GLY A 202 4.85 -16.56 62.52
CA GLY A 202 5.07 -15.24 61.95
C GLY A 202 6.06 -14.43 62.78
N LYS A 203 6.99 -13.77 62.09
CA LYS A 203 7.70 -12.60 62.60
C LYS A 203 7.71 -11.58 61.48
N GLY A 204 7.00 -10.48 61.72
CA GLY A 204 6.93 -9.37 60.80
C GLY A 204 8.30 -8.72 60.65
N ASP A 205 8.59 -8.29 59.43
CA ASP A 205 9.47 -7.16 59.22
C ASP A 205 8.78 -6.14 58.32
N LYS A 206 8.90 -4.90 58.76
CA LYS A 206 8.25 -3.72 58.20
C LYS A 206 9.18 -3.11 57.17
N GLY A 207 8.60 -2.65 56.06
CA GLY A 207 9.14 -1.51 55.33
C GLY A 207 9.97 -1.84 54.10
N ALA A 208 9.30 -2.00 52.97
CA ALA A 208 9.80 -1.48 51.70
C ALA A 208 8.59 -1.22 50.78
N ASN A 209 8.45 0.04 50.36
CA ASN A 209 7.40 0.54 49.47
C ASN A 209 7.22 -0.37 48.25
N HIS A 210 6.11 -1.09 48.23
CA HIS A 210 5.59 -1.69 47.02
C HIS A 210 4.94 -0.58 46.20
N VAL A 211 5.71 0.00 45.27
CA VAL A 211 5.13 0.78 44.16
C VAL A 211 4.33 -0.22 43.33
N VAL A 212 3.04 -0.28 43.59
CA VAL A 212 2.08 -0.97 42.75
C VAL A 212 2.22 -0.34 41.36
N GLY A 213 2.80 -1.10 40.43
CA GLY A 213 2.77 -0.77 39.02
C GLY A 213 1.32 -0.71 38.58
N THR A 214 0.76 0.49 38.54
CA THR A 214 -0.51 0.78 37.89
C THR A 214 -0.37 0.40 36.42
N SER A 215 -0.83 -0.80 36.10
CA SER A 215 -1.23 -1.17 34.75
C SER A 215 -2.17 -0.06 34.24
N PHE A 216 -1.75 0.67 33.22
CA PHE A 216 -2.61 1.65 32.55
C PHE A 216 -3.83 0.92 31.98
N SER A 217 -4.96 1.05 32.66
CA SER A 217 -6.27 0.64 32.14
C SER A 217 -6.73 1.69 31.13
N VAL A 218 -7.21 1.25 29.97
CA VAL A 218 -7.72 2.08 28.86
C VAL A 218 -8.87 3.01 29.31
N ASN A 219 -9.43 2.80 30.50
CA ASN A 219 -10.54 3.57 31.05
C ASN A 219 -10.14 4.75 31.98
N GLN A 220 -8.85 5.09 32.10
CA GLN A 220 -8.38 6.18 32.98
C GLN A 220 -8.02 7.50 32.27
N PHE A 221 -8.19 7.61 30.95
CA PHE A 221 -8.04 8.91 30.29
C PHE A 221 -9.25 9.80 30.59
N SER A 222 -9.00 11.04 31.00
CA SER A 222 -10.06 12.02 31.16
C SER A 222 -10.91 12.13 29.88
N LYS A 223 -12.22 12.28 30.06
CA LYS A 223 -13.18 12.44 28.95
C LYS A 223 -13.18 13.87 28.40
N LYS A 224 -12.43 14.80 29.01
CA LYS A 224 -12.38 16.19 28.54
C LYS A 224 -11.40 16.32 27.37
N PRO A 225 -11.79 16.99 26.26
CA PRO A 225 -10.95 17.23 25.09
C PRO A 225 -9.54 17.77 25.40
N VAL A 226 -9.44 18.73 26.32
CA VAL A 226 -8.18 19.37 26.76
C VAL A 226 -7.17 18.36 27.32
N ASP A 227 -7.62 17.31 27.99
CA ASP A 227 -6.73 16.33 28.63
C ASP A 227 -6.19 15.29 27.61
N ARG A 228 -6.73 15.24 26.39
CA ARG A 228 -6.33 14.31 25.31
C ARG A 228 -5.37 14.92 24.31
N PHE A 229 -5.55 16.20 24.00
CA PHE A 229 -4.80 16.91 22.96
C PHE A 229 -3.82 17.95 23.51
N GLY A 230 -3.69 18.04 24.83
CA GLY A 230 -2.83 19.01 25.50
C GLY A 230 -3.26 20.45 25.20
N ASP A 231 -2.29 21.35 25.02
CA ASP A 231 -2.51 22.76 24.72
C ASP A 231 -2.61 23.06 23.21
N LEU A 232 -2.67 22.05 22.35
CA LEU A 232 -2.70 22.25 20.90
C LEU A 232 -4.08 22.67 20.37
N LEU A 233 -5.15 22.02 20.82
CA LEU A 233 -6.52 22.31 20.38
C LEU A 233 -7.31 23.05 21.47
N PRO A 234 -8.24 23.95 21.13
CA PRO A 234 -8.66 24.33 19.77
C PRO A 234 -7.71 25.34 19.11
N LEU A 235 -7.59 25.26 17.77
CA LEU A 235 -6.82 26.20 16.94
C LEU A 235 -7.66 27.45 16.60
N PRO A 236 -7.04 28.64 16.52
CA PRO A 236 -7.71 29.85 16.06
C PRO A 236 -7.96 29.80 14.54
N LEU A 237 -8.98 30.52 14.08
CA LEU A 237 -9.23 30.65 12.65
C LEU A 237 -8.18 31.55 11.99
N PRO A 238 -7.74 31.24 10.75
CA PRO A 238 -6.83 32.10 10.01
C PRO A 238 -7.53 33.41 9.58
N GLU A 239 -6.79 34.53 9.59
CA GLU A 239 -7.28 35.86 9.19
C GLU A 239 -6.74 36.29 7.80
N ASP A 240 -7.57 37.02 7.02
CA ASP A 240 -7.18 37.56 5.70
C ASP A 240 -6.63 38.97 5.89
N THR A 241 -5.33 39.14 5.68
CA THR A 241 -4.69 40.46 5.75
C THR A 241 -4.62 41.16 4.38
N GLY A 242 -5.18 40.56 3.33
CA GLY A 242 -5.15 41.15 1.98
C GLY A 242 -6.38 41.97 1.62
N TYR A 243 -6.46 42.45 0.37
CA TYR A 243 -7.54 43.34 -0.09
C TYR A 243 -8.96 42.82 0.29
N PRO A 244 -9.73 43.57 1.10
CA PRO A 244 -11.02 43.13 1.61
C PRO A 244 -12.19 43.49 0.68
N GLY A 245 -12.02 44.46 -0.22
CA GLY A 245 -13.09 44.94 -1.11
C GLY A 245 -13.55 43.90 -2.14
N GLU A 246 -14.63 44.20 -2.84
CA GLU A 246 -15.19 43.30 -3.85
C GLU A 246 -14.27 43.17 -5.09
N LEU A 247 -14.26 41.98 -5.70
CA LEU A 247 -13.38 41.69 -6.84
C LEU A 247 -13.62 42.63 -8.04
N ARG A 248 -14.84 43.16 -8.21
CA ARG A 248 -15.19 44.08 -9.30
C ARG A 248 -14.46 45.43 -9.24
N PHE A 249 -13.99 45.84 -8.06
CA PHE A 249 -13.24 47.10 -7.90
C PHE A 249 -11.75 46.96 -8.27
N LEU A 250 -11.26 45.75 -8.53
CA LEU A 250 -9.88 45.52 -8.98
C LEU A 250 -9.78 45.66 -10.50
N ARG A 251 -9.02 46.66 -10.96
CA ARG A 251 -8.89 47.00 -12.39
C ARG A 251 -8.16 45.96 -13.24
N SER A 252 -7.30 45.13 -12.64
CA SER A 252 -6.50 44.12 -13.37
C SER A 252 -7.08 42.71 -13.24
N ARG A 253 -7.21 41.99 -14.37
CA ARG A 253 -7.56 40.56 -14.40
C ARG A 253 -6.63 39.71 -13.52
N ARG A 254 -5.31 39.98 -13.57
CA ARG A 254 -4.31 39.27 -12.75
C ARG A 254 -4.52 39.53 -11.26
N SER A 255 -4.88 40.76 -10.88
CA SER A 255 -5.19 41.08 -9.49
C SER A 255 -6.47 40.41 -9.01
N ARG A 256 -7.52 40.37 -9.84
CA ARG A 256 -8.76 39.65 -9.55
C ARG A 256 -8.53 38.16 -9.33
N GLN A 257 -7.79 37.51 -10.23
CA GLN A 257 -7.44 36.08 -10.13
C GLN A 257 -6.62 35.77 -8.87
N ARG A 258 -5.61 36.60 -8.57
CA ARG A 258 -4.77 36.41 -7.37
C ARG A 258 -5.58 36.55 -6.07
N VAL A 259 -6.48 37.55 -5.99
CA VAL A 259 -7.34 37.73 -4.80
C VAL A 259 -8.37 36.61 -4.69
N ALA A 260 -8.97 36.17 -5.80
CA ALA A 260 -9.90 35.04 -5.82
C ALA A 260 -9.23 33.72 -5.39
N ALA A 261 -8.04 33.43 -5.92
CA ALA A 261 -7.26 32.24 -5.54
C ALA A 261 -6.90 32.27 -4.05
N ARG A 262 -6.39 33.41 -3.55
CA ARG A 262 -6.09 33.59 -2.12
C ARG A 262 -7.30 33.30 -1.23
N ARG A 263 -8.47 33.91 -1.53
CA ARG A 263 -9.70 33.70 -0.76
C ARG A 263 -10.17 32.25 -0.81
N CYS A 264 -10.04 31.58 -1.95
CA CYS A 264 -10.37 30.15 -2.09
C CYS A 264 -9.44 29.27 -1.23
N HIS A 265 -8.13 29.49 -1.27
CA HIS A 265 -7.18 28.77 -0.40
C HIS A 265 -7.47 29.02 1.08
N MET A 266 -7.75 30.27 1.44
CA MET A 266 -8.05 30.62 2.82
C MET A 266 -9.34 29.98 3.33
N GLN A 267 -10.40 29.94 2.52
CA GLN A 267 -11.63 29.26 2.91
C GLN A 267 -11.37 27.77 3.20
N ARG A 268 -10.53 27.11 2.38
CA ARG A 268 -10.13 25.71 2.61
C ARG A 268 -9.29 25.53 3.87
N GLU A 269 -8.41 26.49 4.18
CA GLU A 269 -7.69 26.53 5.46
C GLU A 269 -8.69 26.60 6.63
N VAL A 270 -9.64 27.55 6.58
CA VAL A 270 -10.72 27.69 7.58
C VAL A 270 -11.49 26.39 7.77
N ASP A 271 -11.96 25.77 6.69
CA ASP A 271 -12.75 24.54 6.75
C ASP A 271 -11.96 23.38 7.40
N THR A 272 -10.65 23.32 7.12
CA THR A 272 -9.76 22.32 7.73
C THR A 272 -9.59 22.55 9.23
N ILE A 273 -9.43 23.80 9.67
CA ILE A 273 -9.34 24.14 11.10
C ILE A 273 -10.65 23.83 11.82
N LYS A 274 -11.80 24.15 11.21
CA LYS A 274 -13.12 23.79 11.75
C LYS A 274 -13.26 22.28 11.94
N ALA A 275 -12.84 21.50 10.95
CA ALA A 275 -12.86 20.04 11.03
C ALA A 275 -11.92 19.50 12.12
N LEU A 276 -10.68 20.02 12.22
CA LEU A 276 -9.71 19.59 13.23
C LEU A 276 -10.18 19.91 14.66
N ASN A 277 -10.73 21.09 14.90
CA ASN A 277 -11.29 21.46 16.20
C ASN A 277 -12.51 20.58 16.55
N SER A 278 -13.39 20.35 15.59
CA SER A 278 -14.56 19.47 15.78
C SER A 278 -14.15 18.02 16.11
N LEU A 279 -13.19 17.45 15.36
CA LEU A 279 -12.63 16.11 15.62
C LEU A 279 -11.91 16.04 16.96
N GLY A 280 -11.29 17.15 17.37
CA GLY A 280 -10.68 17.32 18.68
C GLY A 280 -11.68 17.41 19.83
N GLY A 281 -13.00 17.45 19.56
CA GLY A 281 -14.04 17.56 20.57
C GLY A 281 -14.37 19.01 20.98
N PHE A 282 -14.00 20.00 20.16
CA PHE A 282 -14.32 21.42 20.34
C PHE A 282 -15.34 21.89 19.27
N PRO A 283 -16.62 21.49 19.37
CA PRO A 283 -17.64 21.78 18.35
C PRO A 283 -18.13 23.24 18.36
N ASP A 284 -17.89 23.98 19.45
CA ASP A 284 -18.36 25.35 19.63
C ASP A 284 -17.28 26.36 19.23
N GLU A 285 -17.47 27.05 18.11
CA GLU A 285 -16.52 28.04 17.57
C GLU A 285 -16.30 29.23 18.51
N SER A 286 -17.28 29.55 19.37
CA SER A 286 -17.18 30.69 20.30
C SER A 286 -16.13 30.48 21.39
N GLN A 287 -15.73 29.23 21.62
CA GLN A 287 -14.73 28.85 22.62
C GLN A 287 -13.32 28.76 22.03
N TRP A 288 -13.17 28.97 20.72
CA TRP A 288 -11.86 28.91 20.08
C TRP A 288 -11.10 30.21 20.33
N PRO A 289 -9.76 30.14 20.50
CA PRO A 289 -8.98 31.33 20.72
C PRO A 289 -9.03 32.23 19.47
N ALA A 290 -9.01 33.55 19.67
CA ALA A 290 -8.96 34.50 18.56
C ALA A 290 -7.58 34.51 17.88
N THR A 291 -6.52 34.17 18.63
CA THR A 291 -5.12 34.14 18.13
C THR A 291 -4.38 32.93 18.70
N CYS A 292 -3.21 32.60 18.13
CA CYS A 292 -2.43 31.46 18.62
C CYS A 292 -1.89 31.73 20.03
N LEU A 293 -2.19 30.84 20.97
CA LEU A 293 -1.77 30.92 22.37
C LEU A 293 -0.34 30.38 22.58
N ASN A 294 0.11 29.41 21.77
CA ASN A 294 1.42 28.78 21.90
C ASN A 294 2.12 28.51 20.55
N GLN A 295 3.34 28.00 20.62
CA GLN A 295 4.15 27.69 19.44
C GLN A 295 3.63 26.47 18.67
N ALA A 296 3.03 25.48 19.35
CA ALA A 296 2.48 24.29 18.72
C ALA A 296 1.29 24.63 17.80
N GLN A 297 0.42 25.55 18.23
CA GLN A 297 -0.68 26.09 17.42
C GLN A 297 -0.15 26.83 16.20
N ARG A 298 0.85 27.73 16.38
CA ARG A 298 1.47 28.45 15.26
C ARG A 298 2.09 27.50 14.23
N ALA A 299 2.83 26.49 14.69
CA ALA A 299 3.46 25.50 13.82
C ALA A 299 2.41 24.66 13.07
N SER A 300 1.32 24.30 13.73
CA SER A 300 0.23 23.52 13.14
C SER A 300 -0.53 24.31 12.08
N LEU A 301 -0.85 25.58 12.33
CA LEU A 301 -1.47 26.45 11.32
C LEU A 301 -0.54 26.67 10.12
N ALA A 302 0.76 26.88 10.36
CA ALA A 302 1.74 27.01 9.28
C ALA A 302 1.80 25.73 8.42
N ARG A 303 1.72 24.56 9.05
CA ARG A 303 1.67 23.27 8.36
C ARG A 303 0.39 23.09 7.56
N VAL A 304 -0.78 23.45 8.11
CA VAL A 304 -2.07 23.41 7.38
C VAL A 304 -2.05 24.33 6.16
N ARG A 305 -1.55 25.56 6.34
CA ARG A 305 -1.36 26.51 5.23
C ARG A 305 -0.42 25.96 4.16
N LEU A 306 0.75 25.44 4.56
CA LEU A 306 1.71 24.85 3.62
C LEU A 306 1.09 23.67 2.86
N ALA A 307 0.31 22.82 3.55
CA ALA A 307 -0.37 21.70 2.92
C ALA A 307 -1.37 22.17 1.85
N HIS A 308 -2.15 23.23 2.09
CA HIS A 308 -3.07 23.78 1.09
C HIS A 308 -2.39 24.54 -0.06
N GLN A 309 -1.19 25.09 0.18
CA GLN A 309 -0.37 25.73 -0.85
C GLN A 309 0.35 24.74 -1.75
N THR A 310 0.79 23.61 -1.19
CA THR A 310 1.56 22.57 -1.90
C THR A 310 0.67 21.44 -2.44
N ARG A 311 -0.61 21.40 -2.05
CA ARG A 311 -1.59 20.47 -2.62
C ARG A 311 -1.66 20.69 -4.13
N ALA A 312 -1.38 19.63 -4.88
CA ALA A 312 -1.58 19.63 -6.32
C ALA A 312 -3.01 20.14 -6.63
N PRO A 313 -3.20 20.96 -7.68
CA PRO A 313 -4.54 21.35 -8.10
C PRO A 313 -5.39 20.08 -8.22
N ALA A 314 -6.68 20.18 -7.86
CA ALA A 314 -7.61 19.09 -8.13
C ALA A 314 -7.44 18.72 -9.61
N PRO A 315 -7.24 17.43 -9.95
CA PRO A 315 -6.94 17.05 -11.31
C PRO A 315 -8.05 17.61 -12.20
N GLU A 316 -7.71 18.64 -12.98
CA GLU A 316 -8.59 19.15 -14.01
C GLU A 316 -8.71 18.03 -15.05
N LEU A 317 -9.95 17.57 -15.26
CA LEU A 317 -10.37 16.75 -16.39
C LEU A 317 -9.64 15.39 -16.46
N THR A 318 -10.16 14.40 -15.74
CA THR A 318 -9.70 13.00 -15.87
C THR A 318 -9.91 12.50 -17.29
N SER A 319 -8.82 12.20 -17.99
CA SER A 319 -8.86 11.40 -19.22
C SER A 319 -9.25 9.94 -18.89
N PRO A 320 -9.74 9.15 -19.86
CA PRO A 320 -10.03 7.72 -19.66
C PRO A 320 -8.84 6.94 -19.07
N GLN A 321 -7.60 7.35 -19.39
CA GLN A 321 -6.38 6.78 -18.80
C GLN A 321 -6.15 7.18 -17.34
N ALA A 322 -6.59 8.37 -16.93
CA ALA A 322 -6.58 8.76 -15.51
C ALA A 322 -7.64 7.99 -14.72
N ALA A 323 -8.80 7.73 -15.31
CA ALA A 323 -9.83 6.86 -14.74
C ALA A 323 -9.29 5.42 -14.56
N LEU A 324 -8.60 4.87 -15.57
CA LEU A 324 -7.96 3.56 -15.47
C LEU A 324 -6.90 3.49 -14.36
N ARG A 325 -6.05 4.53 -14.23
CA ARG A 325 -5.06 4.61 -13.15
C ARG A 325 -5.69 4.68 -11.76
N GLN A 326 -6.84 5.33 -11.63
CA GLN A 326 -7.61 5.31 -10.37
C GLN A 326 -8.17 3.93 -10.04
N LEU A 327 -8.53 3.12 -11.05
CA LEU A 327 -9.08 1.79 -10.83
C LEU A 327 -7.97 0.77 -10.51
N LEU A 328 -6.82 0.89 -11.15
CA LEU A 328 -5.61 0.11 -10.87
C LEU A 328 -4.86 0.66 -9.64
N GLN A 329 -5.55 1.16 -8.61
CA GLN A 329 -5.05 1.99 -7.49
C GLN A 329 -3.91 1.39 -6.64
N LYS A 330 -3.43 0.20 -6.99
CA LYS A 330 -2.08 -0.24 -6.67
C LYS A 330 -1.31 -0.34 -7.98
N ALA A 331 -0.36 0.58 -8.20
CA ALA A 331 0.87 0.17 -8.87
C ALA A 331 1.28 -1.10 -8.14
N GLY A 332 1.28 -2.24 -8.84
CA GLY A 332 1.60 -3.52 -8.23
C GLY A 332 2.80 -3.33 -7.31
N SER A 333 2.75 -3.95 -6.12
CA SER A 333 3.93 -4.04 -5.26
C SER A 333 5.14 -4.28 -6.16
N SER A 334 6.25 -3.56 -5.95
CA SER A 334 7.43 -3.43 -6.82
C SER A 334 8.11 -4.72 -7.33
N TYR A 335 7.47 -5.87 -7.15
CA TYR A 335 7.79 -7.18 -7.68
C TYR A 335 7.32 -7.33 -9.14
N GLY A 336 8.27 -7.37 -10.08
CA GLY A 336 8.23 -8.17 -11.30
C GLY A 336 7.32 -7.76 -12.46
N GLU A 337 7.90 -7.61 -13.65
CA GLU A 337 7.18 -7.86 -14.90
C GLU A 337 6.65 -9.30 -14.91
N GLY A 338 5.38 -9.48 -15.28
CA GLY A 338 4.70 -10.77 -15.24
C GLY A 338 3.81 -11.03 -14.03
N GLN A 339 3.61 -10.05 -13.14
CA GLN A 339 2.56 -10.17 -12.13
C GLN A 339 1.16 -10.19 -12.76
N PRO A 340 0.27 -11.10 -12.31
CA PRO A 340 -1.12 -11.08 -12.72
C PRO A 340 -1.77 -9.77 -12.27
N GLY A 341 -2.59 -9.16 -13.13
CA GLY A 341 -3.29 -7.91 -12.85
C GLY A 341 -2.77 -6.69 -13.60
N GLN A 342 -1.74 -6.84 -14.45
CA GLN A 342 -1.29 -5.75 -15.34
C GLN A 342 -2.26 -5.56 -16.50
N LEU A 343 -2.54 -4.32 -16.87
CA LEU A 343 -3.33 -4.01 -18.07
C LEU A 343 -2.69 -4.64 -19.32
N VAL A 344 -3.49 -5.34 -20.12
CA VAL A 344 -3.06 -5.94 -21.38
C VAL A 344 -4.15 -5.70 -22.44
N SER A 345 -3.75 -5.58 -23.70
CA SER A 345 -4.71 -5.47 -24.80
C SER A 345 -5.44 -6.79 -25.04
N TYR A 346 -6.68 -6.71 -25.49
CA TYR A 346 -7.50 -7.88 -25.84
C TYR A 346 -6.80 -8.85 -26.82
N ILE A 347 -6.69 -10.11 -26.41
CA ILE A 347 -6.27 -11.24 -27.26
C ILE A 347 -7.26 -12.38 -27.04
N ARG A 348 -8.13 -12.63 -28.04
CA ARG A 348 -9.21 -13.62 -28.01
C ARG A 348 -8.80 -14.97 -27.41
N ASP A 349 -7.73 -15.58 -27.95
CA ASP A 349 -7.27 -16.92 -27.52
C ASP A 349 -6.73 -17.00 -26.08
N LYS A 350 -6.32 -15.87 -25.53
CA LYS A 350 -5.78 -15.81 -24.16
C LYS A 350 -6.86 -15.53 -23.13
N LEU A 351 -8.07 -15.15 -23.54
CA LEU A 351 -9.13 -14.81 -22.63
C LEU A 351 -9.64 -16.03 -21.84
N SER A 352 -9.62 -15.91 -20.51
CA SER A 352 -10.19 -16.94 -19.63
C SER A 352 -11.70 -16.76 -19.50
N LEU A 353 -12.46 -17.46 -20.33
CA LEU A 353 -13.92 -17.60 -20.18
C LEU A 353 -14.28 -19.00 -19.66
N PRO A 354 -15.37 -19.15 -18.89
CA PRO A 354 -15.92 -20.46 -18.56
C PRO A 354 -16.45 -21.12 -19.85
N ARG A 355 -15.98 -22.33 -20.16
CA ARG A 355 -16.38 -23.07 -21.38
C ARG A 355 -17.34 -24.22 -21.10
N ASP A 356 -17.33 -24.74 -19.87
CA ASP A 356 -18.04 -25.96 -19.49
C ASP A 356 -19.16 -25.66 -18.47
N GLN A 357 -19.68 -24.43 -18.44
CA GLN A 357 -20.71 -24.06 -17.48
C GLN A 357 -22.11 -24.52 -17.91
N LEU A 358 -22.86 -25.05 -16.94
CA LEU A 358 -24.29 -25.32 -17.09
C LEU A 358 -25.07 -24.00 -17.16
N GLU A 359 -26.40 -24.08 -17.35
CA GLU A 359 -27.25 -22.89 -17.22
C GLU A 359 -27.04 -22.24 -15.85
N PRO A 360 -26.85 -20.90 -15.81
CA PRO A 360 -26.69 -20.20 -14.55
C PRO A 360 -28.00 -20.25 -13.75
N VAL A 361 -27.89 -20.37 -12.44
CA VAL A 361 -29.04 -20.44 -11.53
C VAL A 361 -29.41 -19.03 -11.10
N MET A 362 -30.70 -18.70 -11.11
CA MET A 362 -31.19 -17.39 -10.65
C MET A 362 -30.79 -17.16 -9.20
N LEU A 363 -30.08 -16.06 -8.93
CA LEU A 363 -29.53 -15.76 -7.62
C LEU A 363 -30.62 -15.67 -6.54
N SER A 364 -31.80 -15.17 -6.89
CA SER A 364 -32.95 -15.10 -5.97
C SER A 364 -33.42 -16.46 -5.46
N ASP A 365 -33.14 -17.54 -6.18
CA ASP A 365 -33.59 -18.88 -5.84
C ASP A 365 -32.63 -19.57 -4.87
N LEU A 366 -31.40 -19.06 -4.76
CA LEU A 366 -30.36 -19.56 -3.86
C LEU A 366 -30.27 -18.77 -2.55
N LEU A 367 -30.70 -17.50 -2.56
CA LEU A 367 -30.62 -16.62 -1.41
C LEU A 367 -31.67 -16.96 -0.35
N PRO A 368 -31.39 -16.73 0.95
CA PRO A 368 -32.43 -16.80 1.97
C PRO A 368 -33.53 -15.76 1.72
N PRO A 369 -34.74 -15.94 2.30
CA PRO A 369 -35.92 -15.15 1.93
C PRO A 369 -35.76 -13.63 2.06
N ALA A 370 -34.99 -13.16 3.04
CA ALA A 370 -34.78 -11.72 3.28
C ALA A 370 -33.93 -11.10 2.16
N GLU A 371 -32.78 -11.71 1.87
CA GLU A 371 -31.85 -11.26 0.82
C GLU A 371 -32.44 -11.46 -0.58
N ALA A 372 -33.22 -12.52 -0.77
CA ALA A 372 -33.98 -12.72 -2.00
C ALA A 372 -35.02 -11.61 -2.20
N GLY A 373 -35.68 -11.16 -1.13
CA GLY A 373 -36.58 -10.00 -1.14
C GLY A 373 -35.85 -8.71 -1.54
N MET A 374 -34.70 -8.44 -0.90
CA MET A 374 -33.87 -7.28 -1.24
C MET A 374 -33.43 -7.27 -2.72
N LEU A 375 -33.09 -8.42 -3.28
CA LEU A 375 -32.70 -8.54 -4.68
C LEU A 375 -33.90 -8.34 -5.63
N LYS A 376 -35.08 -8.83 -5.29
CA LYS A 376 -36.30 -8.63 -6.07
C LYS A 376 -36.71 -7.15 -6.09
N ASP A 377 -36.58 -6.48 -4.95
CA ASP A 377 -36.92 -5.06 -4.78
C ASP A 377 -35.67 -4.15 -4.81
N PHE A 378 -34.67 -4.50 -5.64
CA PHE A 378 -33.36 -3.83 -5.64
C PHE A 378 -33.44 -2.31 -5.89
N ARG A 379 -34.48 -1.82 -6.59
CA ARG A 379 -34.67 -0.39 -6.86
C ARG A 379 -34.93 0.40 -5.58
N GLU A 380 -35.60 -0.19 -4.61
CA GLU A 380 -35.91 0.47 -3.33
C GLU A 380 -34.84 0.12 -2.29
N GLU A 381 -34.43 -1.15 -2.22
CA GLU A 381 -33.56 -1.66 -1.15
C GLU A 381 -32.06 -1.45 -1.44
N MET A 382 -31.63 -1.57 -2.70
CA MET A 382 -30.20 -1.51 -3.07
C MET A 382 -29.78 -0.22 -3.77
N MET A 383 -30.68 0.43 -4.52
CA MET A 383 -30.38 1.68 -5.21
C MET A 383 -30.56 2.92 -4.33
N LEU A 384 -29.88 4.01 -4.71
CA LEU A 384 -30.09 5.34 -4.13
C LEU A 384 -31.50 5.87 -4.46
N SER A 385 -32.00 6.82 -3.66
CA SER A 385 -33.31 7.43 -3.96
C SER A 385 -33.28 8.22 -5.28
N SER A 386 -34.46 8.46 -5.87
CA SER A 386 -34.58 9.25 -7.09
C SER A 386 -33.93 10.64 -6.98
N GLU A 387 -34.05 11.30 -5.81
CA GLU A 387 -33.41 12.60 -5.56
C GLU A 387 -31.88 12.48 -5.49
N GLU A 388 -31.37 11.44 -4.83
CA GLU A 388 -29.93 11.18 -4.72
C GLU A 388 -29.30 10.87 -6.09
N ILE A 389 -29.99 10.06 -6.89
CA ILE A 389 -29.59 9.73 -8.27
C ILE A 389 -29.53 11.00 -9.13
N ALA A 390 -30.54 11.88 -9.05
CA ALA A 390 -30.52 13.16 -9.76
C ALA A 390 -29.29 14.00 -9.37
N GLY A 391 -28.98 14.07 -8.08
CA GLY A 391 -27.78 14.76 -7.60
C GLY A 391 -26.45 14.14 -8.07
N VAL A 392 -26.40 12.81 -8.25
CA VAL A 392 -25.25 12.13 -8.85
C VAL A 392 -25.12 12.45 -10.34
N LEU A 393 -26.23 12.48 -11.07
CA LEU A 393 -26.27 12.80 -12.50
C LEU A 393 -25.87 14.26 -12.78
N GLU A 394 -26.35 15.22 -11.96
CA GLU A 394 -25.98 16.63 -12.06
C GLU A 394 -24.48 16.88 -11.86
N ARG A 395 -23.82 16.07 -11.02
CA ARG A 395 -22.36 16.13 -10.81
C ARG A 395 -21.56 15.56 -11.99
N GLY A 396 -22.22 14.91 -12.95
CA GLY A 396 -21.64 14.35 -14.16
C GLY A 396 -21.12 12.93 -14.00
N LEU A 397 -21.44 12.07 -14.97
CA LEU A 397 -20.93 10.68 -15.11
C LEU A 397 -19.92 10.53 -16.27
N GLU A 398 -19.58 11.63 -16.94
CA GLU A 398 -19.18 11.62 -18.36
C GLU A 398 -17.78 11.07 -18.69
N ARG A 399 -16.91 10.78 -17.71
CA ARG A 399 -15.46 10.57 -18.01
C ARG A 399 -14.79 9.40 -17.30
N ASP A 400 -15.58 8.52 -16.68
CA ASP A 400 -15.07 7.39 -15.91
C ASP A 400 -15.05 6.06 -16.69
N LEU A 401 -15.54 6.03 -17.93
CA LEU A 401 -15.67 4.80 -18.70
C LEU A 401 -14.36 4.45 -19.41
N TYR A 402 -13.78 3.30 -19.10
CA TYR A 402 -12.66 2.75 -19.85
C TYR A 402 -13.08 1.50 -20.62
N ILE A 403 -12.93 1.55 -21.95
CA ILE A 403 -13.01 0.40 -22.83
C ILE A 403 -11.62 0.13 -23.43
N ASP A 404 -11.29 -1.14 -23.66
CA ASP A 404 -10.06 -1.50 -24.36
C ASP A 404 -10.03 -0.80 -25.74
N PRO A 405 -8.97 -0.02 -26.06
CA PRO A 405 -8.91 0.76 -27.29
C PRO A 405 -9.06 -0.09 -28.57
N LEU A 406 -8.65 -1.36 -28.53
CA LEU A 406 -8.79 -2.25 -29.68
C LEU A 406 -10.27 -2.59 -29.93
N LEU A 407 -11.06 -2.78 -28.88
CA LEU A 407 -12.50 -3.05 -29.02
C LEU A 407 -13.27 -1.80 -29.45
N ASP A 408 -12.83 -0.63 -28.97
CA ASP A 408 -13.42 0.67 -29.33
C ASP A 408 -13.19 1.02 -30.81
N THR A 409 -12.01 0.69 -31.33
CA THR A 409 -11.62 1.00 -32.71
C THR A 409 -11.92 -0.09 -33.72
N ASN A 410 -12.14 -1.34 -33.28
CA ASN A 410 -12.37 -2.49 -34.14
C ASN A 410 -13.70 -3.19 -33.79
N PRO A 411 -14.80 -2.80 -34.47
CA PRO A 411 -16.12 -3.38 -34.24
C PRO A 411 -16.14 -4.90 -34.44
N LEU A 412 -15.40 -5.45 -35.41
CA LEU A 412 -15.39 -6.90 -35.64
C LEU A 412 -14.89 -7.66 -34.42
N LYS A 413 -13.76 -7.22 -33.82
CA LYS A 413 -13.22 -7.84 -32.60
C LYS A 413 -14.12 -7.68 -31.39
N TYR A 414 -14.85 -6.57 -31.30
CA TYR A 414 -15.88 -6.40 -30.29
C TYR A 414 -16.99 -7.46 -30.44
N HIS A 415 -17.51 -7.66 -31.64
CA HIS A 415 -18.54 -8.67 -31.89
C HIS A 415 -18.04 -10.11 -31.70
N GLU A 416 -16.78 -10.40 -32.01
CA GLU A 416 -16.13 -11.68 -31.65
C GLU A 416 -16.14 -11.93 -30.15
N LEU A 417 -15.80 -10.91 -29.35
CA LEU A 417 -15.86 -11.01 -27.90
C LEU A 417 -17.29 -11.22 -27.39
N ILE A 418 -18.26 -10.47 -27.91
CA ILE A 418 -19.67 -10.62 -27.53
C ILE A 418 -20.18 -12.02 -27.88
N ALA A 419 -19.84 -12.54 -29.06
CA ALA A 419 -20.18 -13.91 -29.45
C ALA A 419 -19.58 -14.95 -28.48
N ASP A 420 -18.30 -14.80 -28.10
CA ASP A 420 -17.63 -15.69 -27.16
C ASP A 420 -18.26 -15.62 -25.75
N MET A 421 -18.62 -14.42 -25.28
CA MET A 421 -19.27 -14.22 -23.98
C MET A 421 -20.72 -14.71 -23.95
N TYR A 422 -21.46 -14.52 -25.03
CA TYR A 422 -22.82 -15.04 -25.19
C TYR A 422 -22.81 -16.58 -25.25
N GLY A 423 -21.90 -17.17 -26.04
CA GLY A 423 -21.70 -18.62 -26.07
C GLY A 423 -21.27 -19.21 -24.72
N ALA A 424 -20.56 -18.43 -23.92
CA ALA A 424 -20.24 -18.76 -22.53
C ALA A 424 -21.38 -18.48 -21.54
N LYS A 425 -22.57 -18.04 -21.98
CA LYS A 425 -23.75 -17.71 -21.14
C LYS A 425 -23.49 -16.62 -20.10
N LEU A 426 -22.64 -15.65 -20.44
CA LEU A 426 -22.30 -14.52 -19.56
C LEU A 426 -23.13 -13.27 -19.86
N LEU A 427 -23.81 -13.24 -21.01
CA LEU A 427 -24.54 -12.08 -21.51
C LEU A 427 -25.94 -12.49 -21.96
N SER A 428 -26.85 -11.53 -21.87
CA SER A 428 -28.16 -11.52 -22.53
C SER A 428 -28.35 -10.16 -23.21
N PHE A 429 -29.35 -10.04 -24.06
CA PHE A 429 -29.60 -8.81 -24.81
C PHE A 429 -30.75 -7.96 -24.21
N THR A 430 -30.66 -6.65 -24.38
CA THR A 430 -31.70 -5.68 -23.95
C THR A 430 -31.74 -4.48 -24.89
N THR A 431 -32.93 -3.91 -25.09
CA THR A 431 -33.16 -2.64 -25.81
C THR A 431 -33.28 -1.46 -24.85
N GLN A 432 -33.28 -1.70 -23.53
CA GLN A 432 -33.48 -0.68 -22.50
C GLN A 432 -32.26 -0.50 -21.57
N PRO A 433 -31.04 -0.24 -22.09
CA PRO A 433 -29.87 -0.04 -21.23
C PRO A 433 -30.05 1.20 -20.34
N LYS A 434 -29.90 1.05 -19.02
CA LYS A 434 -29.96 2.16 -18.06
C LYS A 434 -28.59 2.79 -17.85
N VAL A 435 -27.55 1.98 -17.81
CA VAL A 435 -26.16 2.44 -17.65
C VAL A 435 -25.22 1.60 -18.48
N GLN A 436 -24.34 2.28 -19.23
CA GLN A 436 -23.27 1.64 -19.97
C GLN A 436 -22.00 1.51 -19.12
N VAL A 437 -21.44 0.30 -19.07
CA VAL A 437 -20.19 -0.05 -18.36
C VAL A 437 -19.02 -0.27 -19.32
N GLY A 438 -17.82 -0.13 -18.79
CA GLY A 438 -16.58 -0.27 -19.55
C GLY A 438 -16.05 -1.69 -19.47
N LEU A 439 -15.11 -2.04 -20.35
CA LEU A 439 -14.58 -3.39 -20.43
C LEU A 439 -13.11 -3.38 -20.86
N PHE A 440 -12.25 -4.00 -20.06
CA PHE A 440 -10.82 -4.10 -20.34
C PHE A 440 -10.21 -5.38 -19.77
N PHE A 441 -8.93 -5.63 -20.07
CA PHE A 441 -8.28 -6.90 -19.77
C PHE A 441 -7.02 -6.72 -18.92
N VAL A 442 -6.80 -7.72 -18.06
CA VAL A 442 -5.60 -7.80 -17.24
C VAL A 442 -4.92 -9.16 -17.39
N SER A 443 -3.60 -9.20 -17.21
CA SER A 443 -2.80 -10.41 -17.24
C SER A 443 -3.24 -11.38 -16.13
N LYS A 444 -3.24 -12.67 -16.44
CA LYS A 444 -3.41 -13.79 -15.51
C LYS A 444 -2.15 -14.64 -15.52
N LYS A 445 -1.95 -15.45 -14.48
CA LYS A 445 -0.92 -16.51 -14.48
C LYS A 445 -1.05 -17.39 -15.73
N ALA A 446 0.08 -17.96 -16.15
CA ALA A 446 0.19 -18.82 -17.34
C ALA A 446 -0.21 -18.13 -18.66
N GLY A 447 0.05 -16.83 -18.79
CA GLY A 447 -0.12 -16.08 -20.05
C GLY A 447 -1.57 -15.87 -20.51
N LYS A 448 -2.55 -16.17 -19.64
CA LYS A 448 -3.97 -15.92 -19.91
C LYS A 448 -4.36 -14.48 -19.56
N GLN A 449 -5.58 -14.08 -19.93
CA GLN A 449 -6.18 -12.78 -19.63
C GLN A 449 -7.45 -12.95 -18.80
N ARG A 450 -7.74 -12.00 -17.92
CA ARG A 450 -9.05 -11.84 -17.24
C ARG A 450 -9.75 -10.62 -17.79
N ILE A 451 -11.06 -10.74 -17.96
CA ILE A 451 -11.93 -9.60 -18.25
C ILE A 451 -12.20 -8.83 -16.95
N ILE A 452 -12.21 -7.51 -17.04
CA ILE A 452 -12.60 -6.62 -15.96
C ILE A 452 -13.69 -5.69 -16.49
N VAL A 453 -14.81 -5.65 -15.79
CA VAL A 453 -15.93 -4.75 -16.07
C VAL A 453 -15.76 -3.49 -15.23
N ASP A 454 -15.67 -2.35 -15.89
CA ASP A 454 -15.64 -1.05 -15.23
C ASP A 454 -17.07 -0.59 -14.90
N ALA A 455 -17.57 -1.09 -13.77
CA ALA A 455 -18.90 -0.80 -13.26
C ALA A 455 -18.97 0.46 -12.39
N ARG A 456 -17.94 1.32 -12.37
CA ARG A 456 -17.91 2.49 -11.45
C ARG A 456 -19.09 3.44 -11.63
N ARG A 457 -19.55 3.64 -12.87
CA ARG A 457 -20.74 4.46 -13.16
C ARG A 457 -22.00 3.83 -12.57
N ALA A 458 -22.17 2.53 -12.78
CA ALA A 458 -23.29 1.79 -12.22
C ALA A 458 -23.25 1.83 -10.68
N ASN A 459 -22.10 1.52 -10.08
CA ASN A 459 -21.90 1.49 -8.63
C ASN A 459 -22.23 2.82 -7.92
N LYS A 460 -22.10 3.97 -8.59
CA LYS A 460 -22.50 5.29 -8.04
C LYS A 460 -24.01 5.43 -7.83
N LEU A 461 -24.83 4.59 -8.47
CA LEU A 461 -26.28 4.58 -8.35
C LEU A 461 -26.79 3.64 -7.25
N PHE A 462 -25.90 2.84 -6.66
CA PHE A 462 -26.24 1.88 -5.61
C PHE A 462 -25.81 2.39 -4.23
N LYS A 463 -26.61 2.05 -3.22
CA LYS A 463 -26.25 2.21 -1.80
C LYS A 463 -25.02 1.36 -1.49
N LYS A 464 -24.27 1.77 -0.47
CA LYS A 464 -23.17 0.95 0.05
C LYS A 464 -23.75 -0.37 0.55
N PRO A 465 -23.19 -1.54 0.16
CA PRO A 465 -23.71 -2.82 0.61
C PRO A 465 -23.58 -2.94 2.13
N PRO A 466 -24.49 -3.71 2.78
CA PRO A 466 -24.40 -3.96 4.21
C PRO A 466 -23.08 -4.65 4.56
N SER A 467 -22.53 -4.36 5.74
CA SER A 467 -21.30 -5.00 6.20
C SER A 467 -21.56 -6.46 6.55
N THR A 468 -20.92 -7.39 5.84
CA THR A 468 -20.96 -8.81 6.18
C THR A 468 -19.99 -9.10 7.34
N THR A 469 -20.47 -9.81 8.36
CA THR A 469 -19.62 -10.30 9.45
C THR A 469 -18.91 -11.58 9.01
N LEU A 470 -17.76 -11.44 8.35
CA LEU A 470 -16.89 -12.57 8.02
C LEU A 470 -15.81 -12.72 9.11
N GLY A 471 -15.54 -13.97 9.51
CA GLY A 471 -14.42 -14.27 10.41
C GLY A 471 -13.09 -13.92 9.74
N SER A 472 -12.22 -13.19 10.44
CA SER A 472 -10.87 -12.94 9.96
C SER A 472 -10.04 -14.22 9.98
N VAL A 473 -8.90 -14.24 9.27
CA VAL A 473 -7.95 -15.37 9.31
C VAL A 473 -7.45 -15.65 10.73
N GLU A 474 -7.47 -14.65 11.62
CA GLU A 474 -7.14 -14.81 13.05
C GLU A 474 -8.09 -15.78 13.77
N ALA A 475 -9.35 -15.89 13.34
CA ALA A 475 -10.29 -16.84 13.91
C ALA A 475 -9.78 -18.29 13.81
N TRP A 476 -9.05 -18.62 12.73
CA TRP A 476 -8.41 -19.93 12.57
C TRP A 476 -7.28 -20.18 13.56
N THR A 477 -6.56 -19.14 13.99
CA THR A 477 -5.45 -19.29 14.96
C THR A 477 -5.92 -19.61 16.37
N ARG A 478 -7.21 -19.43 16.65
CA ARG A 478 -7.84 -19.71 17.95
C ARG A 478 -8.49 -21.09 18.00
N LEU A 479 -8.35 -21.88 16.93
CA LEU A 479 -8.93 -23.21 16.86
C LEU A 479 -8.07 -24.18 17.68
N GLU A 480 -8.60 -24.63 18.81
CA GLU A 480 -7.99 -25.65 19.65
C GLU A 480 -8.67 -26.99 19.36
N CYS A 481 -7.89 -28.01 19.01
CA CYS A 481 -8.39 -29.37 18.84
C CYS A 481 -7.60 -30.34 19.73
N PHE A 482 -8.32 -31.25 20.39
CA PHE A 482 -7.76 -32.23 21.32
C PHE A 482 -7.51 -33.60 20.66
N GLU A 483 -7.80 -33.73 19.37
CA GLU A 483 -7.63 -34.93 18.54
C GLU A 483 -6.82 -34.62 17.26
N GLU A 484 -6.48 -35.64 16.47
CA GLU A 484 -5.84 -35.45 15.16
C GLU A 484 -6.78 -34.75 14.17
N VAL A 485 -6.30 -33.68 13.53
CA VAL A 485 -7.06 -32.90 12.55
C VAL A 485 -6.53 -33.16 11.14
N PHE A 486 -7.43 -33.52 10.23
CA PHE A 486 -7.16 -33.57 8.80
C PHE A 486 -7.75 -32.33 8.13
N PHE A 487 -6.96 -31.68 7.26
CA PHE A 487 -7.38 -30.50 6.51
C PHE A 487 -7.59 -30.85 5.04
N ALA A 488 -8.74 -30.44 4.50
CA ALA A 488 -9.02 -30.41 3.08
C ALA A 488 -9.49 -29.00 2.71
N GLN A 489 -8.99 -28.48 1.60
CA GLN A 489 -9.39 -27.19 1.06
C GLN A 489 -9.92 -27.39 -0.35
N GLU A 490 -11.13 -26.88 -0.61
CA GLU A 490 -11.72 -26.85 -1.93
C GLU A 490 -11.98 -25.41 -2.36
N ASP A 491 -11.81 -25.13 -3.64
CA ASP A 491 -12.09 -23.84 -4.26
C ASP A 491 -13.15 -24.03 -5.35
N VAL A 492 -14.23 -23.26 -5.29
CA VAL A 492 -15.30 -23.36 -6.28
C VAL A 492 -14.94 -22.51 -7.49
N LYS A 493 -14.36 -23.18 -8.50
CA LYS A 493 -13.95 -22.54 -9.74
C LYS A 493 -15.12 -21.83 -10.42
N ASP A 494 -14.90 -20.57 -10.80
CA ASP A 494 -15.81 -19.75 -11.61
C ASP A 494 -17.19 -19.57 -10.94
N PHE A 495 -17.24 -19.53 -9.60
CA PHE A 495 -18.48 -19.53 -8.81
C PHE A 495 -19.51 -18.47 -9.26
N PHE A 496 -19.10 -17.22 -9.39
CA PHE A 496 -20.03 -16.12 -9.73
C PHE A 496 -20.64 -16.23 -11.12
N TYR A 497 -19.96 -16.87 -12.08
CA TYR A 497 -20.50 -17.04 -13.44
C TYR A 497 -21.65 -18.04 -13.50
N ARG A 498 -21.85 -18.83 -12.44
CA ARG A 498 -22.96 -19.75 -12.29
C ARG A 498 -24.21 -19.10 -11.70
N LEU A 499 -24.13 -17.82 -11.32
CA LEU A 499 -25.21 -17.07 -10.69
C LEU A 499 -25.78 -16.08 -11.70
N GLN A 500 -27.06 -16.21 -12.00
CA GLN A 500 -27.79 -15.29 -12.87
C GLN A 500 -28.41 -14.17 -12.02
N ILE A 501 -28.34 -12.94 -12.53
CA ILE A 501 -29.06 -11.79 -11.99
C ILE A 501 -30.36 -11.53 -12.77
N PRO A 502 -31.37 -10.89 -12.15
CA PRO A 502 -32.57 -10.46 -12.86
C PRO A 502 -32.23 -9.59 -14.08
N LYS A 503 -32.99 -9.76 -15.18
CA LYS A 503 -32.74 -9.05 -16.46
C LYS A 503 -32.74 -7.53 -16.28
N ASP A 504 -33.66 -7.04 -15.47
CA ASP A 504 -33.84 -5.61 -15.20
C ASP A 504 -32.75 -5.01 -14.30
N LEU A 505 -32.13 -5.81 -13.43
CA LEU A 505 -30.88 -5.43 -12.76
C LEU A 505 -29.71 -5.40 -13.75
N GLY A 506 -29.67 -6.35 -14.69
CA GLY A 506 -28.67 -6.43 -15.74
C GLY A 506 -28.61 -5.19 -16.65
N GLU A 507 -29.71 -4.47 -16.83
CA GLU A 507 -29.79 -3.24 -17.64
C GLU A 507 -28.89 -2.10 -17.11
N TYR A 508 -28.47 -2.15 -15.85
CA TYR A 508 -27.52 -1.20 -15.25
C TYR A 508 -26.05 -1.55 -15.52
N PHE A 509 -25.79 -2.71 -16.14
CA PHE A 509 -24.44 -3.19 -16.46
C PHE A 509 -24.28 -3.45 -17.97
N ALA A 510 -24.95 -2.66 -18.80
CA ALA A 510 -24.98 -2.85 -20.24
C ALA A 510 -23.62 -2.53 -20.90
N LEU A 511 -23.21 -3.37 -21.84
CA LEU A 511 -22.05 -3.10 -22.70
C LEU A 511 -22.45 -2.18 -23.87
N PRO A 512 -21.47 -1.64 -24.64
CA PRO A 512 -21.79 -0.87 -25.85
C PRO A 512 -22.76 -1.60 -26.79
N ALA A 513 -23.57 -0.83 -27.51
CA ALA A 513 -24.52 -1.39 -28.48
C ALA A 513 -23.81 -2.29 -29.49
N ILE A 514 -24.50 -3.35 -29.90
CA ILE A 514 -24.06 -4.26 -30.95
C ILE A 514 -24.72 -3.89 -32.27
N ASP A 515 -24.07 -4.26 -33.37
CA ASP A 515 -24.63 -4.32 -34.70
C ASP A 515 -25.07 -5.79 -34.97
N PRO A 516 -26.38 -6.04 -35.13
CA PRO A 516 -26.91 -7.38 -35.39
C PRO A 516 -26.34 -8.04 -36.65
N GLU A 517 -26.01 -7.27 -37.70
CA GLU A 517 -25.44 -7.82 -38.93
C GLU A 517 -24.00 -8.27 -38.72
N LEU A 518 -23.18 -7.48 -38.01
CA LEU A 518 -21.83 -7.87 -37.65
C LEU A 518 -21.82 -9.08 -36.73
N LEU A 519 -22.73 -9.14 -35.75
CA LEU A 519 -22.87 -10.30 -34.88
C LEU A 519 -23.24 -11.56 -35.68
N LYS A 520 -24.19 -11.42 -36.62
CA LYS A 520 -24.55 -12.50 -37.55
C LYS A 520 -23.37 -12.97 -38.37
N ASN A 521 -22.55 -12.05 -38.88
CA ASN A 521 -21.36 -12.40 -39.68
C ASN A 521 -20.33 -13.18 -38.86
N VAL A 522 -20.17 -12.85 -37.57
CA VAL A 522 -19.26 -13.54 -36.66
C VAL A 522 -19.80 -14.91 -36.23
N MET A 523 -21.09 -15.00 -35.89
CA MET A 523 -21.69 -16.22 -35.35
C MET A 523 -22.22 -17.18 -36.43
N GLY A 524 -22.47 -16.68 -37.64
CA GLY A 524 -23.16 -17.39 -38.72
C GLY A 524 -24.69 -17.38 -38.60
N TYR A 525 -25.24 -16.87 -37.49
CA TYR A 525 -26.67 -16.74 -37.22
C TYR A 525 -26.95 -15.54 -36.31
N VAL A 526 -28.19 -15.06 -36.29
CA VAL A 526 -28.64 -14.06 -35.31
C VAL A 526 -29.20 -14.80 -34.11
N PRO A 527 -28.75 -14.51 -32.87
CA PRO A 527 -29.35 -15.11 -31.68
C PRO A 527 -30.86 -14.85 -31.61
N GLU A 528 -31.63 -15.84 -31.18
CA GLU A 528 -33.10 -15.76 -31.09
C GLU A 528 -33.55 -14.58 -30.21
N GLU A 529 -32.89 -14.36 -29.07
CA GLU A 529 -33.18 -13.22 -28.18
C GLU A 529 -33.01 -11.86 -28.90
N VAL A 530 -32.08 -11.73 -29.84
CA VAL A 530 -31.90 -10.50 -30.62
C VAL A 530 -33.04 -10.32 -31.63
N LEU A 531 -33.50 -11.41 -32.24
CA LEU A 531 -34.64 -11.38 -33.16
C LEU A 531 -35.94 -11.02 -32.43
N GLU A 532 -36.18 -11.61 -31.27
CA GLU A 532 -37.33 -11.31 -30.42
C GLU A 532 -37.34 -9.84 -29.98
N LEU A 533 -36.19 -9.31 -29.59
CA LEU A 533 -36.08 -7.90 -29.20
C LEU A 533 -36.30 -6.96 -30.38
N ALA A 534 -35.75 -7.28 -31.56
CA ALA A 534 -35.98 -6.50 -32.77
C ALA A 534 -37.46 -6.50 -33.20
N ALA A 535 -38.16 -7.62 -33.03
CA ALA A 535 -39.59 -7.73 -33.35
C ALA A 535 -40.51 -7.01 -32.36
N ASN A 536 -40.04 -6.73 -31.13
CA ASN A 536 -40.80 -6.03 -30.09
C ASN A 536 -40.49 -4.51 -30.03
N ASP A 537 -39.47 -4.04 -30.75
CA ASP A 537 -39.12 -2.62 -30.89
C ASP A 537 -39.76 -1.95 -32.14
N GLU A 538 -40.37 -2.74 -33.04
CA GLU A 538 -41.29 -2.29 -34.10
C GLU A 538 -42.72 -2.11 -33.57
#